data_AF-A0A9P5JEV2-F1
#
_entry.id   AF-A0A9P5JEV2-F1
#
_cell.length_a   1.000
_cell.length_b   1.000
_cell.length_c   1.000
_cell.angle_alpha   90.00
_cell.angle_beta   90.00
_cell.angle_gamma   90.00
#
_symmetry.space_group_name_H-M   'P 1'
#
loop_
_entity.id
_entity.type
_entity.pdbx_description
1 polymer ?
#
loop_
_entity_poly.entity_id
_entity_poly.type
_entity_poly.pdbx_seq_one_letter_code
_entity_poly.pdbx_strand_id
1 'polypeptide(L)'
;METPPTQLVLFARGVIAILNAWPVMRIAVQESWGGPESRQKRTWIASTIVDAFEQAPLDEEQVEDHLLEAMVDEFEAEIDDGSSLLVAKDIMTAWRAASVGDVDSVIKLEATANKLAQGQMPASRSEGNGDDDWEDEDDNEEEAAVPQLRPAQEPAPRSEPVIDEDGFELVQKGNKRKGH
;
A
#
# COMPACT_ATOMS: atom_id res chain seq x y z
N MET A 1 31.26 4.34 -16.40
CA MET A 1 30.00 4.15 -15.65
C MET A 1 30.41 3.54 -14.33
N GLU A 2 30.49 4.35 -13.27
CA GLU A 2 30.72 3.84 -11.92
C GLU A 2 29.44 3.12 -11.47
N THR A 3 29.60 1.91 -10.92
CA THR A 3 28.49 1.16 -10.35
C THR A 3 28.02 1.90 -9.09
N PRO A 4 26.71 2.13 -8.91
CA PRO A 4 26.22 2.83 -7.72
C PRO A 4 26.62 2.04 -6.45
N PRO A 5 26.98 2.73 -5.36
CA PRO A 5 27.25 2.09 -4.07
C PRO A 5 26.10 1.18 -3.64
N THR A 6 26.42 -0.04 -3.17
CA THR A 6 25.42 -1.03 -2.71
C THR A 6 24.45 -0.43 -1.68
N GLN A 7 24.95 0.45 -0.80
CA GLN A 7 24.14 1.18 0.16
C GLN A 7 23.03 2.00 -0.50
N LEU A 8 23.35 2.79 -1.54
CA LEU A 8 22.35 3.62 -2.23
C LEU A 8 21.32 2.77 -2.96
N VAL A 9 21.72 1.62 -3.51
CA VAL A 9 20.79 0.68 -4.15
C VAL A 9 19.80 0.10 -3.13
N LEU A 10 20.29 -0.33 -1.97
CA LEU A 10 19.44 -0.85 -0.89
C LEU A 10 18.52 0.25 -0.33
N PHE A 11 19.04 1.45 -0.14
CA PHE A 11 18.27 2.58 0.34
C PHE A 11 17.16 2.95 -0.66
N ALA A 12 17.47 3.07 -1.95
CA ALA A 12 16.49 3.39 -2.98
C ALA A 12 15.35 2.36 -3.03
N ARG A 13 15.66 1.06 -2.91
CA ARG A 13 14.66 -0.01 -2.82
C ARG A 13 13.75 0.18 -1.60
N GLY A 14 14.32 0.48 -0.45
CA GLY A 14 13.57 0.76 0.78
C GLY A 14 12.63 1.96 0.64
N VAL A 15 13.13 3.09 0.13
CA VAL A 15 12.33 4.32 -0.08
C VAL A 15 11.16 4.06 -1.04
N ILE A 16 11.41 3.36 -2.15
CA ILE A 16 10.35 2.99 -3.10
C ILE A 16 9.28 2.13 -2.43
N ALA A 17 9.68 1.13 -1.65
CA ALA A 17 8.75 0.26 -0.92
C ALA A 17 7.90 1.06 0.09
N ILE A 18 8.52 1.95 0.85
CA ILE A 18 7.85 2.81 1.84
C ILE A 18 6.82 3.72 1.15
N LEU A 19 7.20 4.43 0.08
CA LEU A 19 6.28 5.30 -0.65
C LEU A 19 5.13 4.54 -1.34
N ASN A 20 5.39 3.30 -1.78
CA ASN A 20 4.33 2.43 -2.31
C ASN A 20 3.33 1.98 -1.22
N ALA A 21 3.78 1.87 0.04
CA ALA A 21 2.93 1.47 1.16
C ALA A 21 2.16 2.66 1.77
N TRP A 22 2.69 3.88 1.69
CA TRP A 22 2.09 5.08 2.27
C TRP A 22 0.66 5.31 1.75
N PRO A 23 -0.38 5.27 2.61
CA PRO A 23 -1.78 5.32 2.16
C PRO A 23 -2.15 6.56 1.36
N VAL A 24 -1.72 7.74 1.80
CA VAL A 24 -1.97 9.01 1.11
C VAL A 24 -1.40 8.96 -0.31
N MET A 25 -0.14 8.54 -0.47
CA MET A 25 0.51 8.41 -1.78
C MET A 25 -0.22 7.41 -2.69
N ARG A 26 -0.72 6.30 -2.14
CA ARG A 26 -1.53 5.35 -2.92
C ARG A 26 -2.82 5.96 -3.42
N ILE A 27 -3.54 6.67 -2.56
CA ILE A 27 -4.77 7.38 -2.92
C ILE A 27 -4.46 8.44 -3.99
N ALA A 28 -3.42 9.24 -3.80
CA ALA A 28 -3.02 10.29 -4.74
C ALA A 28 -2.71 9.73 -6.13
N VAL A 29 -2.05 8.56 -6.20
CA VAL A 29 -1.77 7.89 -7.47
C VAL A 29 -3.01 7.22 -8.08
N GLN A 30 -3.89 6.64 -7.25
CA GLN A 30 -5.12 6.00 -7.70
C GLN A 30 -6.11 7.03 -8.28
N GLU A 31 -6.27 8.16 -7.60
CA GLU A 31 -7.18 9.24 -7.96
C GLU A 31 -6.52 10.25 -8.92
N SER A 32 -5.29 9.98 -9.36
CA SER A 32 -4.53 10.80 -10.32
C SER A 32 -4.38 12.27 -9.90
N TRP A 33 -4.15 12.53 -8.61
CA TRP A 33 -3.94 13.89 -8.10
C TRP A 33 -2.73 14.57 -8.75
N GLY A 34 -1.70 13.79 -9.13
CA GLY A 34 -0.55 14.28 -9.90
C GLY A 34 -0.70 14.15 -11.42
N GLY A 35 -1.92 13.94 -11.92
CA GLY A 35 -2.20 13.70 -13.34
C GLY A 35 -1.78 12.32 -13.83
N PRO A 36 -1.69 12.10 -15.17
CA PRO A 36 -1.42 10.78 -15.75
C PRO A 36 -0.06 10.19 -15.35
N GLU A 37 0.91 11.05 -15.00
CA GLU A 37 2.25 10.67 -14.60
C GLU A 37 2.41 10.45 -13.09
N SER A 38 1.32 10.39 -12.31
CA SER A 38 1.34 10.20 -10.85
C SER A 38 2.23 9.05 -10.38
N ARG A 39 2.26 7.93 -11.13
CA ARG A 39 3.14 6.78 -10.84
C ARG A 39 4.62 7.13 -11.00
N GLN A 40 4.97 7.88 -12.04
CA GLN A 40 6.35 8.31 -12.30
C GLN A 40 6.78 9.38 -11.31
N LYS A 41 5.88 10.32 -10.95
CA LYS A 41 6.11 11.30 -9.89
C LYS A 41 6.49 10.64 -8.57
N ARG A 42 5.79 9.58 -8.14
CA ARG A 42 6.18 8.82 -6.94
C ARG A 42 7.60 8.26 -7.01
N THR A 43 8.00 7.69 -8.15
CA THR A 43 9.38 7.20 -8.33
C THR A 43 10.38 8.35 -8.35
N TRP A 44 10.04 9.49 -8.94
CA TRP A 44 10.87 10.69 -8.96
C TRP A 44 11.09 11.26 -7.54
N ILE A 45 10.06 11.25 -6.67
CA ILE A 45 10.21 11.61 -5.25
C ILE A 45 11.22 10.69 -4.57
N ALA A 46 11.13 9.37 -4.81
CA ALA A 46 12.10 8.43 -4.26
C ALA A 46 13.53 8.75 -4.69
N SER A 47 13.75 9.06 -5.97
CA SER A 47 15.05 9.49 -6.48
C SER A 47 15.54 10.77 -5.81
N THR A 48 14.67 11.78 -5.66
CA THR A 48 15.03 13.06 -5.03
C THR A 48 15.48 12.88 -3.58
N ILE A 49 14.80 12.02 -2.82
CA ILE A 49 15.20 11.68 -1.45
C ILE A 49 16.56 10.97 -1.45
N VAL A 50 16.75 9.97 -2.31
CA VAL A 50 18.02 9.23 -2.41
C VAL A 50 19.19 10.16 -2.75
N ASP A 51 19.01 11.04 -3.73
CA ASP A 51 20.01 12.02 -4.17
C ASP A 51 20.34 13.03 -3.06
N ALA A 52 19.37 13.38 -2.22
CA ALA A 52 19.60 14.25 -1.07
C ALA A 52 20.48 13.56 -0.01
N PHE A 53 20.19 12.30 0.33
CA PHE A 53 21.00 11.50 1.25
C PHE A 53 22.42 11.20 0.73
N GLU A 54 22.59 11.07 -0.58
CA GLU A 54 23.91 10.91 -1.20
C GLU A 54 24.79 12.16 -0.98
N GLN A 55 24.19 13.35 -1.04
CA GLN A 55 24.90 14.61 -0.81
C GLN A 55 25.24 14.83 0.66
N ALA A 56 24.25 14.65 1.55
CA ALA A 56 24.42 14.74 2.98
C ALA A 56 23.31 13.95 3.70
N PRO A 57 23.63 13.24 4.79
CA PRO A 57 22.59 12.59 5.60
C PRO A 57 21.58 13.64 6.10
N LEU A 58 20.31 13.43 5.76
CA LEU A 58 19.20 14.23 6.27
C LEU A 58 18.80 13.79 7.67
N ASP A 59 18.24 14.70 8.45
CA ASP A 59 17.51 14.35 9.67
C ASP A 59 16.03 14.04 9.37
N GLU A 60 15.31 13.61 10.41
CA GLU A 60 13.91 13.18 10.29
C GLU A 60 12.98 14.33 9.84
N GLU A 61 13.19 15.53 10.35
CA GLU A 61 12.38 16.72 10.04
C GLU A 61 12.61 17.15 8.58
N GLN A 62 13.86 17.13 8.11
CA GLN A 62 14.19 17.41 6.72
C GLN A 62 13.57 16.40 5.74
N VAL A 63 13.53 15.11 6.10
CA VAL A 63 12.86 14.10 5.27
C VAL A 63 11.36 14.34 5.23
N GLU A 64 10.75 14.68 6.37
CA GLU A 64 9.33 15.03 6.44
C GLU A 64 9.02 16.24 5.56
N ASP A 65 9.80 17.33 5.67
CA ASP A 65 9.63 18.54 4.87
C ASP A 65 9.68 18.22 3.37
N HIS A 66 10.66 17.42 2.92
CA HIS A 66 10.75 17.00 1.52
C HIS A 66 9.53 16.18 1.06
N LEU A 67 8.96 15.34 1.93
CA LEU A 67 7.74 14.59 1.61
C LEU A 67 6.52 15.52 1.50
N LEU A 68 6.38 16.47 2.42
CA LEU A 68 5.27 17.42 2.44
C LEU A 68 5.33 18.36 1.23
N GLU A 69 6.49 18.94 0.95
CA GLU A 69 6.74 19.77 -0.24
C GLU A 69 6.41 19.00 -1.52
N ALA A 70 6.88 17.75 -1.64
CA ALA A 70 6.60 16.93 -2.81
C ALA A 70 5.10 16.59 -2.97
N MET A 71 4.38 16.36 -1.87
CA MET A 71 2.93 16.11 -1.93
C MET A 71 2.16 17.36 -2.38
N VAL A 72 2.59 18.55 -1.96
CA VAL A 72 2.01 19.82 -2.40
C VAL A 72 2.32 20.08 -3.88
N ASP A 73 3.60 19.99 -4.27
CA ASP A 73 4.05 20.39 -5.60
C ASP A 73 3.63 19.39 -6.68
N GLU A 74 3.70 18.09 -6.39
CA GLU A 74 3.46 17.06 -7.40
C GLU A 74 2.02 16.52 -7.41
N PHE A 75 1.33 16.61 -6.27
CA PHE A 75 0.00 16.03 -6.09
C PHE A 75 -1.06 17.03 -5.59
N GLU A 76 -0.73 18.32 -5.47
CA GLU A 76 -1.66 19.37 -4.99
C GLU A 76 -2.34 18.99 -3.65
N ALA A 77 -1.62 18.28 -2.77
CA ALA A 77 -2.16 17.70 -1.55
C ALA A 77 -1.42 18.17 -0.28
N GLU A 78 -2.17 18.77 0.64
CA GLU A 78 -1.70 19.10 1.99
C GLU A 78 -1.97 17.94 2.95
N ILE A 79 -0.95 17.51 3.69
CA ILE A 79 -1.01 16.37 4.61
C ILE A 79 -0.90 16.88 6.05
N ASP A 80 -1.92 16.59 6.87
CA ASP A 80 -2.01 17.02 8.29
C ASP A 80 -2.48 15.87 9.21
N ASP A 81 -2.31 14.62 8.75
CA ASP A 81 -2.70 13.42 9.52
C ASP A 81 -1.53 12.81 10.31
N GLY A 82 -0.36 13.46 10.30
CA GLY A 82 0.87 12.99 10.94
C GLY A 82 1.53 11.80 10.25
N SER A 83 1.00 11.32 9.13
CA SER A 83 1.56 10.15 8.43
C SER A 83 2.90 10.45 7.74
N SER A 84 3.16 11.70 7.36
CA SER A 84 4.42 12.18 6.81
C SER A 84 5.60 11.92 7.76
N LEU A 85 5.45 12.25 9.04
CA LEU A 85 6.46 12.01 10.08
C LEU A 85 6.75 10.51 10.27
N LEU A 86 5.72 9.66 10.24
CA LEU A 86 5.90 8.20 10.35
C LEU A 86 6.65 7.64 9.15
N VAL A 87 6.35 8.13 7.96
CA VAL A 87 7.06 7.75 6.72
C VAL A 87 8.51 8.24 6.75
N ALA A 88 8.77 9.45 7.27
CA ALA A 88 10.13 9.96 7.46
C ALA A 88 10.94 9.06 8.39
N LYS A 89 10.36 8.61 9.51
CA LYS A 89 10.98 7.63 10.44
C LYS A 89 11.31 6.31 9.77
N ASP A 90 10.42 5.80 8.93
CA ASP A 90 10.66 4.57 8.17
C ASP A 90 11.82 4.75 7.19
N ILE A 91 11.89 5.89 6.49
CA ILE A 91 13.00 6.22 5.58
C ILE A 91 14.32 6.29 6.34
N MET A 92 14.34 6.94 7.51
CA MET A 92 15.53 6.98 8.38
C MET A 92 15.97 5.58 8.83
N THR A 93 15.01 4.69 9.10
CA THR A 93 15.29 3.29 9.44
C THR A 93 15.86 2.53 8.24
N ALA A 94 15.30 2.73 7.04
CA ALA A 94 15.82 2.16 5.80
C ALA A 94 17.25 2.66 5.48
N TRP A 95 17.56 3.93 5.74
CA TRP A 95 18.91 4.48 5.59
C TRP A 95 19.91 3.80 6.52
N ARG A 96 19.55 3.59 7.80
CA ARG A 96 20.39 2.89 8.78
C ARG A 96 20.62 1.43 8.39
N ALA A 97 19.57 0.72 7.98
CA ALA A 97 19.66 -0.67 7.50
C ALA A 97 20.57 -0.78 6.26
N ALA A 98 20.40 0.12 5.29
CA ALA A 98 21.24 0.18 4.10
C ALA A 98 22.72 0.48 4.43
N SER A 99 22.97 1.33 5.44
CA SER A 99 24.33 1.68 5.89
C SER A 99 25.09 0.49 6.49
N VAL A 100 24.38 -0.46 7.10
CA VAL A 100 24.98 -1.71 7.62
C VAL A 100 24.90 -2.87 6.63
N GLY A 101 24.32 -2.65 5.45
CA GLY A 101 24.15 -3.68 4.42
C GLY A 101 23.09 -4.73 4.73
N ASP A 102 22.11 -4.42 5.57
CA ASP A 102 21.01 -5.32 5.91
C ASP A 102 19.99 -5.37 4.75
N VAL A 103 20.10 -6.44 3.97
CA VAL A 103 19.23 -6.68 2.80
C VAL A 103 17.88 -7.24 3.22
N ASP A 104 17.82 -8.01 4.31
CA ASP A 104 16.62 -8.71 4.76
C ASP A 104 15.53 -7.73 5.18
N SER A 105 15.91 -6.66 5.89
CA SER A 105 14.99 -5.58 6.24
C SER A 105 14.36 -4.90 5.01
N VAL A 106 15.15 -4.68 3.95
CA VAL A 106 14.64 -4.09 2.69
C VAL A 106 13.69 -5.05 1.97
N ILE A 107 14.01 -6.35 1.94
CA ILE A 107 13.13 -7.37 1.36
C ILE A 107 11.79 -7.43 2.09
N LYS A 108 11.79 -7.36 3.43
CA LYS A 108 10.56 -7.32 4.23
C LYS A 108 9.69 -6.09 3.93
N LEU A 109 10.31 -4.92 3.73
CA LEU A 109 9.60 -3.70 3.32
C LEU A 109 8.95 -3.87 1.94
N GLU A 110 9.67 -4.43 0.97
CA GLU A 110 9.15 -4.71 -0.37
C GLU A 110 7.99 -5.72 -0.33
N ALA A 111 8.12 -6.78 0.47
CA ALA A 111 7.06 -7.78 0.64
C ALA A 111 5.78 -7.14 1.22
N THR A 112 5.91 -6.28 2.22
CA THR A 112 4.78 -5.55 2.81
C THR A 112 4.10 -4.63 1.79
N ALA A 113 4.90 -3.86 1.04
CA ALA A 113 4.39 -2.99 -0.02
C ALA A 113 3.64 -3.78 -1.11
N ASN A 114 4.15 -4.94 -1.51
CA ASN A 114 3.51 -5.82 -2.48
C ASN A 114 2.19 -6.40 -1.98
N LYS A 115 2.15 -6.89 -0.73
CA LYS A 115 0.90 -7.40 -0.11
C LYS A 115 -0.17 -6.30 -0.02
N LEU A 116 0.21 -5.06 0.29
CA LEU A 116 -0.69 -3.90 0.27
C LEU A 116 -1.21 -3.56 -1.14
N ALA A 117 -0.36 -3.66 -2.16
CA ALA A 117 -0.76 -3.47 -3.55
C ALA A 117 -1.72 -4.55 -4.05
N GLN A 118 -1.64 -5.76 -3.51
CA GLN A 118 -2.54 -6.89 -3.82
C GLN A 118 -3.84 -6.88 -2.98
N GLY A 119 -4.02 -5.90 -2.08
CA GLY A 119 -5.19 -5.84 -1.19
C GLY A 119 -5.21 -6.92 -0.11
N GLN A 120 -4.09 -7.60 0.13
CA GLN A 120 -3.94 -8.65 1.14
C GLN A 120 -3.69 -8.10 2.56
N MET A 121 -3.55 -6.77 2.71
CA MET A 121 -3.41 -6.11 4.00
C MET A 121 -4.22 -4.80 4.07
N PRO A 122 -4.80 -4.47 5.24
CA PRO A 122 -5.44 -3.18 5.46
C PRO A 122 -4.41 -2.04 5.44
N ALA A 123 -4.81 -0.89 4.91
CA ALA A 123 -3.96 0.30 4.79
C ALA A 123 -3.64 1.00 6.11
N SER A 124 -4.26 0.60 7.22
CA SER A 124 -4.12 1.24 8.52
C SER A 124 -2.86 0.76 9.23
N ARG A 125 -1.80 1.57 9.24
CA ARG A 125 -0.67 1.40 10.17
C ARG A 125 -1.04 2.06 11.49
N SER A 126 -1.11 1.28 12.57
CA SER A 126 -1.31 1.81 13.92
C SER A 126 0.00 2.39 14.43
N GLU A 127 -0.05 3.55 15.09
CA GLU A 127 1.07 4.14 15.83
C GLU A 127 1.48 3.20 16.98
N GLY A 128 2.41 2.31 16.68
CA GLY A 128 2.96 1.36 17.63
C GLY A 128 4.36 1.01 17.16
N ASN A 129 5.36 1.53 17.86
CA ASN A 129 6.73 1.04 17.76
C ASN A 129 6.75 -0.44 18.20
N GLY A 130 6.63 -1.35 17.24
CA GLY A 130 6.97 -2.77 17.32
C GLY A 130 7.60 -3.11 15.98
N ASP A 131 8.81 -3.66 15.89
CA ASP A 131 9.03 -5.08 16.18
C ASP A 131 7.74 -5.89 15.97
N ASP A 132 7.18 -5.76 14.77
CA ASP A 132 6.14 -6.63 14.29
C ASP A 132 6.87 -7.82 13.67
N ASP A 133 7.25 -8.72 14.58
CA ASP A 133 7.64 -10.10 14.39
C ASP A 133 6.51 -10.84 13.64
N TRP A 134 6.40 -10.57 12.35
CA TRP A 134 5.55 -11.37 11.48
C TRP A 134 6.38 -12.58 11.05
N GLU A 135 6.26 -13.65 11.85
CA GLU A 135 6.71 -14.99 11.48
C GLU A 135 6.20 -15.32 10.07
N ASP A 136 7.15 -15.58 9.18
CA ASP A 136 6.91 -16.08 7.84
C ASP A 136 6.44 -17.54 7.98
N GLU A 137 5.14 -17.75 8.20
CA GLU A 137 4.52 -19.06 7.96
C GLU A 137 4.41 -19.27 6.44
N ASP A 138 5.55 -19.65 5.86
CA ASP A 138 5.63 -20.40 4.62
C ASP A 138 4.97 -21.76 4.86
N ASP A 139 3.64 -21.80 4.71
CA ASP A 139 2.90 -23.06 4.65
C ASP A 139 2.64 -23.40 3.18
N ASN A 140 3.73 -23.83 2.54
CA ASN A 140 3.69 -24.61 1.33
C ASN A 140 3.20 -26.03 1.67
N GLU A 141 1.88 -26.24 1.69
CA GLU A 141 1.29 -27.57 1.58
C GLU A 141 0.43 -27.66 0.31
N GLU A 142 1.02 -28.33 -0.68
CA GLU A 142 0.33 -28.95 -1.80
C GLU A 142 -0.87 -29.76 -1.30
N GLU A 143 -2.04 -29.64 -1.93
CA GLU A 143 -2.95 -30.75 -2.18
C GLU A 143 -4.00 -30.29 -3.21
N ALA A 144 -3.84 -30.79 -4.43
CA ALA A 144 -4.78 -30.60 -5.53
C ALA A 144 -6.12 -31.29 -5.22
N ALA A 145 -7.11 -30.53 -4.75
CA ALA A 145 -8.50 -31.00 -4.64
C ALA A 145 -9.34 -30.43 -5.79
N VAL A 146 -9.35 -31.15 -6.91
CA VAL A 146 -10.36 -31.05 -7.98
C VAL A 146 -11.78 -31.01 -7.38
N PRO A 147 -12.59 -29.96 -7.61
CA PRO A 147 -13.98 -29.97 -7.19
C PRO A 147 -14.75 -31.02 -8.01
N GLN A 148 -15.15 -32.11 -7.35
CA GLN A 148 -16.02 -33.12 -7.94
C GLN A 148 -17.38 -32.51 -8.32
N LEU A 149 -17.73 -32.64 -9.60
CA LEU A 149 -19.02 -32.28 -10.19
C LEU A 149 -20.17 -33.00 -9.46
N ARG A 150 -20.98 -32.26 -8.70
CA ARG A 150 -22.26 -32.75 -8.18
C ARG A 150 -23.34 -32.65 -9.27
N PRO A 151 -24.19 -33.67 -9.45
CA PRO A 151 -25.23 -33.64 -10.48
C PRO A 151 -26.28 -32.55 -10.17
N ALA A 152 -26.76 -31.93 -11.24
CA ALA A 152 -27.67 -30.78 -11.25
C ALA A 152 -28.94 -31.01 -10.42
N GLN A 153 -29.25 -30.06 -9.54
CA GLN A 153 -30.52 -29.93 -8.86
C GLN A 153 -31.13 -28.58 -9.28
N GLU A 154 -32.08 -28.60 -10.22
CA GLU A 154 -33.03 -27.51 -10.48
C GLU A 154 -34.16 -27.54 -9.43
N PRO A 155 -35.00 -26.50 -9.23
CA PRO A 155 -34.91 -25.06 -9.57
C PRO A 155 -35.36 -24.11 -8.41
N ALA A 156 -35.18 -22.79 -8.57
CA ALA A 156 -36.18 -21.79 -8.13
C ALA A 156 -36.03 -20.51 -8.99
N PRO A 157 -37.12 -19.93 -9.53
CA PRO A 157 -37.05 -18.75 -10.37
C PRO A 157 -36.63 -17.54 -9.53
N ARG A 158 -35.56 -16.85 -9.95
CA ARG A 158 -35.24 -15.52 -9.43
C ARG A 158 -36.37 -14.59 -9.85
N SER A 159 -37.07 -14.02 -8.88
CA SER A 159 -38.08 -13.00 -9.11
C SER A 159 -37.39 -11.79 -9.75
N GLU A 160 -37.83 -11.40 -10.94
CA GLU A 160 -37.36 -10.19 -11.61
C GLU A 160 -37.79 -8.96 -10.79
N PRO A 161 -36.95 -7.92 -10.66
CA PRO A 161 -37.33 -6.69 -9.98
C PRO A 161 -38.42 -6.00 -10.79
N VAL A 162 -39.58 -5.75 -10.17
CA VAL A 162 -40.66 -4.99 -10.78
C VAL A 162 -40.26 -3.52 -10.77
N ILE A 163 -39.95 -2.99 -11.94
CA ILE A 163 -39.64 -1.58 -12.18
C ILE A 163 -40.95 -0.88 -12.58
N ASP A 164 -41.32 0.18 -11.86
CA ASP A 164 -42.51 0.97 -12.17
C ASP A 164 -42.29 1.86 -13.41
N GLU A 165 -43.35 2.48 -13.95
CA GLU A 165 -43.27 3.35 -15.14
C GLU A 165 -42.37 4.60 -14.97
N ASP A 166 -41.93 4.90 -13.74
CA ASP A 166 -40.96 5.95 -13.40
C ASP A 166 -39.52 5.43 -13.13
N GLY A 167 -39.23 4.12 -13.32
CA GLY A 167 -37.85 3.60 -13.29
C GLY A 167 -37.26 3.34 -11.90
N PHE A 168 -38.06 3.33 -10.83
CA PHE A 168 -37.61 3.02 -9.46
C PHE A 168 -37.98 1.59 -9.02
N GLU A 169 -37.06 0.94 -8.29
CA GLU A 169 -37.22 -0.44 -7.78
C GLU A 169 -37.98 -0.46 -6.42
N LEU A 170 -39.08 -1.20 -6.35
CA LEU A 170 -39.91 -1.32 -5.14
C LEU A 170 -39.33 -2.31 -4.13
N VAL A 171 -38.94 -1.83 -2.94
CA VAL A 171 -38.47 -2.68 -1.84
C VAL A 171 -39.61 -3.54 -1.25
N GLN A 172 -39.51 -4.86 -1.39
CA GLN A 172 -40.46 -5.80 -0.77
C GLN A 172 -40.16 -5.97 0.73
N LYS A 173 -41.15 -5.72 1.60
CA LYS A 173 -41.03 -5.91 3.06
C LYS A 173 -40.90 -7.40 3.40
N GLY A 174 -39.73 -7.79 3.92
CA GLY A 174 -39.43 -9.16 4.36
C GLY A 174 -40.28 -9.60 5.57
N ASN A 175 -40.92 -10.78 5.44
CA ASN A 175 -41.82 -11.34 6.44
C ASN A 175 -41.03 -12.08 7.54
N LYS A 176 -41.15 -11.62 8.80
CA LYS A 176 -40.48 -12.18 9.99
C LYS A 176 -41.15 -13.49 10.43
N ARG A 177 -40.48 -14.64 10.26
CA ARG A 177 -40.95 -15.95 10.77
C ARG A 177 -40.50 -16.16 12.21
N LYS A 178 -41.49 -16.27 13.12
CA LYS A 178 -41.38 -16.67 14.53
C LYS A 178 -41.08 -18.18 14.60
N GLY A 179 -40.02 -18.57 15.31
CA GLY A 179 -39.72 -19.98 15.65
C GLY A 179 -40.60 -20.49 16.80
N HIS A 180 -40.97 -21.76 16.71
CA HIS A 180 -41.51 -22.60 17.79
C HIS A 180 -40.61 -23.82 17.88
#